data_AF-A0A9W9ZIG6-F1
#
_entry.id   AF-A0A9W9ZIG6-F1
#
_cell.length_a   1.000
_cell.length_b   1.000
_cell.length_c   1.000
_cell.angle_alpha   90.00
_cell.angle_beta   90.00
_cell.angle_gamma   90.00
#
_symmetry.space_group_name_H-M   'P 1'
#
loop_
_entity.id
_entity.type
_entity.pdbx_description
1 polymer ?
#
loop_
_entity_poly.entity_id
_entity_poly.type
_entity_poly.pdbx_seq_one_letter_code
_entity_poly.pdbx_strand_id
1 'polypeptide(L)' 'MSQDSELSYAHRDGRLLELIDEAWQKDKLPNDEISVPEFELPPVDDSDHNGATDSLKEQEQKWTDLGIQQLQESPQHTGN' A
#
# COMPACT_ATOMS: atom_id res chain seq x y z
N MET A 1 13.63 31.26 -23.52
CA MET A 1 13.98 31.58 -22.12
C MET A 1 12.71 31.29 -21.32
N SER A 2 12.71 30.23 -20.50
CA SER A 2 11.49 29.67 -19.87
C SER A 2 10.82 30.66 -18.92
N GLN A 3 9.48 30.73 -18.99
CA GLN A 3 8.63 31.57 -18.14
C GLN A 3 8.56 31.10 -16.67
N ASP A 4 9.16 29.97 -16.33
CA ASP A 4 9.12 29.37 -14.98
C ASP A 4 9.93 30.14 -13.93
N SER A 5 10.64 31.20 -14.33
CA SER A 5 11.47 31.99 -13.42
C SER A 5 10.74 33.14 -12.73
N GLU A 6 9.58 33.59 -13.23
CA GLU A 6 8.94 34.84 -12.76
C GLU A 6 8.05 34.67 -11.51
N LEU A 7 7.84 33.43 -11.03
CA LEU A 7 7.06 33.15 -9.82
C LEU A 7 7.90 32.53 -8.69
N SER A 8 9.23 32.47 -8.87
CA SER A 8 10.16 31.87 -7.90
C SER A 8 10.21 32.62 -6.55
N TYR A 9 9.75 33.87 -6.50
CA TYR A 9 9.82 34.68 -5.28
C TYR A 9 8.43 35.02 -4.74
N ALA A 10 7.90 34.15 -3.88
CA ALA A 10 6.75 34.48 -3.05
C ALA A 10 7.14 35.58 -2.04
N HIS A 11 6.46 36.72 -2.08
CA HIS A 11 6.65 37.80 -1.11
C HIS A 11 6.22 37.31 0.28
N ARG A 12 7.16 37.27 1.23
CA ARG A 12 6.90 36.91 2.63
C ARG A 12 6.73 38.19 3.45
N ASP A 13 5.79 38.18 4.39
CA ASP A 13 5.62 39.28 5.34
C ASP A 13 6.82 39.32 6.31
N GLY A 14 7.62 40.39 6.22
CA GLY A 14 8.81 40.58 7.05
C GLY A 14 8.50 40.63 8.55
N ARG A 15 7.33 41.13 8.95
CA ARG A 15 6.93 41.18 10.37
C ARG A 15 6.69 39.79 10.95
N LEU A 16 6.18 38.87 10.13
CA LEU A 16 5.98 37.48 10.57
C LEU A 16 7.32 36.76 10.76
N LEU A 17 8.34 37.10 9.96
CA LEU A 17 9.69 36.55 10.10
C LEU A 17 10.39 37.02 11.38
N GLU A 18 10.06 38.21 11.89
CA GLU A 18 10.60 38.73 13.16
C GLU A 18 9.95 38.10 14.41
N LEU A 19 8.76 37.51 14.27
CA LEU A 19 8.03 36.88 15.36
C LEU A 19 8.39 35.40 15.57
N ILE A 20 8.91 34.74 14.53
CA ILE A 20 9.28 33.32 14.56
C ILE A 20 10.69 33.20 15.13
N ASP A 21 10.84 32.46 16.23
CA ASP A 21 12.16 32.16 16.78
C ASP A 21 12.89 31.06 15.97
N GLU A 22 14.21 30.96 16.14
CA GLU A 22 15.01 29.97 15.41
C GLU A 22 14.61 28.53 15.73
N ALA A 23 14.07 28.28 16.93
CA ALA A 23 13.65 26.96 17.36
C ALA A 23 12.44 26.51 16.54
N TRP A 24 11.40 27.35 16.43
CA TRP A 24 10.21 27.08 15.65
C TRP A 24 10.51 27.04 14.15
N GLN A 25 11.42 27.87 13.65
CA GLN A 25 11.84 27.84 12.24
C GLN A 25 12.47 26.48 11.84
N LYS A 26 13.21 25.85 12.76
CA LYS A 26 13.93 24.59 12.53
C LYS A 26 13.11 23.36 12.96
N ASP A 27 12.00 23.57 13.65
CA ASP A 27 11.14 22.51 14.13
C ASP A 27 10.54 21.72 12.96
N LYS A 28 10.47 20.40 13.12
CA LYS A 28 9.93 19.48 12.12
C LYS A 28 8.94 18.56 12.80
N LEU A 29 7.77 18.42 12.19
CA LEU A 29 6.81 17.42 12.63
C LEU A 29 7.43 16.01 12.51
N PRO A 30 7.14 15.12 13.46
CA PRO A 30 7.55 13.73 13.37
C PRO A 30 6.90 13.06 12.14
N ASN A 31 7.54 12.00 11.65
CA ASN A 31 6.91 11.12 10.67
C ASN A 31 5.98 10.17 11.45
N ASP A 32 4.68 10.44 11.38
CA ASP A 32 3.67 9.57 11.99
C ASP A 32 3.21 8.51 10.98
N GLU A 33 3.01 7.29 11.48
CA GLU A 33 2.44 6.19 10.71
C GLU A 33 0.93 6.38 10.51
N ILE A 34 0.45 6.01 9.33
CA ILE A 34 -0.99 6.00 9.04
C ILE A 34 -1.57 4.61 9.30
N SER A 35 -2.80 4.54 9.80
CA SER A 35 -3.50 3.26 9.92
C SER A 35 -3.91 2.75 8.55
N VAL A 36 -3.25 1.69 8.07
CA VAL A 36 -3.55 1.06 6.79
C VAL A 36 -4.42 -0.18 7.02
N PRO A 37 -5.53 -0.37 6.28
CA PRO A 37 -6.32 -1.59 6.38
C PRO A 37 -5.55 -2.77 5.76
N GLU A 38 -4.91 -3.58 6.62
CA GLU A 38 -4.05 -4.70 6.22
C GLU A 38 -4.76 -5.71 5.29
N PHE A 39 -6.07 -5.87 5.44
CA PHE A 39 -6.86 -6.81 4.63
C PHE A 39 -7.06 -6.37 3.17
N GLU A 40 -6.88 -5.07 2.86
CA GLU A 40 -6.90 -4.53 1.50
C GLU A 40 -5.49 -4.56 0.88
N LEU A 41 -4.46 -4.90 1.65
CA LEU A 41 -3.10 -5.00 1.14
C LEU A 41 -2.85 -6.38 0.53
N PRO A 42 -2.05 -6.45 -0.56
CA PRO A 42 -1.53 -7.72 -1.02
C PRO A 42 -0.59 -8.31 0.05
N PRO A 43 -0.44 -9.65 0.09
CA PRO A 43 0.54 -10.27 0.96
C PRO A 43 1.94 -9.74 0.61
N VAL A 44 2.72 -9.47 1.65
CA VAL A 44 4.12 -9.07 1.50
C VAL A 44 4.91 -10.33 1.16
N ASP A 45 4.98 -10.70 -0.11
CA ASP A 45 5.81 -11.82 -0.57
C ASP A 45 7.27 -11.36 -0.75
N ASP A 46 8.20 -12.01 -0.06
CA ASP A 46 9.66 -11.84 -0.22
C ASP A 46 10.23 -12.55 -1.47
N SER A 47 9.36 -13.02 -2.38
CA SER A 47 9.75 -13.83 -3.52
C SER A 47 9.41 -13.11 -4.83
N ASP A 48 10.44 -12.87 -5.65
CA ASP A 48 10.37 -12.28 -7.00
C ASP A 48 9.51 -13.10 -8.01
N HIS A 49 8.78 -14.12 -7.56
CA HIS A 49 7.99 -15.00 -8.40
C HIS A 49 6.52 -14.54 -8.44
N ASN A 50 6.22 -13.68 -9.42
CA ASN A 50 4.88 -13.33 -9.89
C ASN A 50 3.83 -13.20 -8.76
N GLY A 51 4.01 -12.13 -7.99
CA GLY A 51 3.30 -11.82 -6.75
C GLY A 51 1.78 -11.93 -6.84
N ALA A 52 1.20 -12.42 -5.76
CA ALA A 52 -0.22 -12.28 -5.51
C ALA A 52 -0.56 -10.78 -5.50
N THR A 53 -1.23 -10.31 -6.56
CA THR A 53 -1.70 -8.93 -6.67
C THR A 53 -2.97 -8.68 -5.88
N ASP A 54 -3.65 -9.76 -5.50
CA ASP A 54 -4.93 -9.71 -4.82
C ASP A 54 -4.72 -9.44 -3.33
N SER A 55 -5.58 -8.60 -2.77
CA SER A 55 -5.64 -8.37 -1.34
C SER A 55 -6.05 -9.65 -0.59
N LEU A 56 -5.72 -9.71 0.70
CA LEU A 56 -6.13 -10.83 1.57
C LEU A 56 -7.65 -11.05 1.52
N LYS A 57 -8.42 -9.95 1.54
CA LYS A 57 -9.88 -9.97 1.44
C LYS A 57 -10.38 -10.58 0.12
N GLU A 58 -9.75 -10.27 -0.99
CA GLU A 58 -10.09 -10.85 -2.29
C GLU A 58 -9.70 -12.32 -2.39
N GLN A 59 -8.68 -12.76 -1.64
CA GLN A 59 -8.30 -14.17 -1.56
C GLN A 59 -9.35 -15.02 -0.85
N GLU A 60 -9.88 -14.54 0.27
CA GLU A 60 -10.91 -15.26 1.04
C GLU A 60 -12.23 -15.41 0.29
N GLN A 61 -12.53 -14.49 -0.63
CA GLN A 61 -13.75 -14.53 -1.44
C GLN A 61 -13.64 -15.46 -2.66
N LYS A 62 -12.44 -15.97 -2.97
CA LYS A 62 -12.27 -16.94 -4.06
C LYS A 62 -12.75 -18.32 -3.61
N TRP A 63 -13.65 -18.91 -4.38
CA TRP A 63 -14.02 -20.31 -4.21
C TRP A 63 -12.94 -21.20 -4.84
N THR A 64 -12.07 -21.76 -4.02
CA THR A 64 -10.94 -22.61 -4.46
C THR A 64 -11.24 -24.10 -4.43
N ASP A 65 -12.35 -24.51 -3.80
CA ASP A 65 -12.75 -25.90 -3.72
C ASP A 65 -13.42 -26.37 -5.03
N LEU A 66 -12.74 -27.29 -5.72
CA LEU A 66 -13.18 -27.87 -6.98
C LEU A 66 -13.78 -29.28 -6.81
N GLY A 67 -13.84 -29.83 -5.59
CA GLY A 67 -14.36 -31.18 -5.33
C GLY A 67 -13.56 -32.33 -5.96
N ILE A 68 -12.31 -32.07 -6.42
CA ILE A 68 -11.48 -33.05 -7.14
C ILE A 68 -11.10 -34.25 -6.27
N GLN A 69 -11.00 -34.06 -4.95
CA GLN A 69 -10.68 -35.14 -3.99
C GLN A 69 -11.72 -36.27 -4.05
N GLN A 70 -13.00 -35.93 -4.23
CA GLN A 70 -14.11 -36.89 -4.33
C GLN A 70 -14.01 -37.78 -5.59
N LEU A 71 -13.40 -37.25 -6.67
CA LEU A 71 -13.17 -38.01 -7.91
C LEU A 71 -12.04 -39.03 -7.76
N GLN A 72 -11.05 -38.74 -6.90
CA GLN A 72 -9.92 -39.63 -6.64
C GLN A 72 -10.28 -40.78 -5.69
N GLU A 73 -11.24 -40.55 -4.79
CA GLU A 73 -11.71 -41.54 -3.82
C GLU A 73 -12.82 -42.46 -4.36
N SER A 74 -13.28 -42.28 -5.60
CA SER A 74 -14.15 -43.27 -6.23
C SER A 74 -13.37 -44.58 -6.35
N PRO A 75 -13.71 -45.64 -5.59
CA PRO A 75 -13.06 -46.92 -5.79
C PRO A 75 -13.35 -47.28 -7.24
N GLN A 76 -12.29 -47.54 -8.01
CA GLN A 76 -12.46 -48.21 -9.28
C GLN A 76 -13.38 -49.39 -9.00
N HIS A 77 -14.55 -49.40 -9.64
CA HIS A 77 -15.42 -50.56 -9.65
C HIS A 77 -14.59 -51.70 -10.24
N THR A 78 -13.88 -52.40 -9.37
CA THR A 78 -13.17 -53.63 -9.65
C THR A 78 -14.25 -54.66 -9.94
N GLY A 79 -14.33 -55.04 -11.21
CA GLY A 79 -14.80 -56.31 -11.76
C GLY A 79 -16.00 -57.00 -11.09
N ASN A 80 -17.10 -57.11 -11.84
CA ASN A 80 -17.54 -58.38 -12.43
C ASN A 80 -18.53 -58.14 -13.56
#